data_AF-A0A4Q3J9L7-F1
#
_entry.id   AF-A0A4Q3J9L7-F1
#
_cell.length_a   1.000
_cell.length_b   1.000
_cell.length_c   1.000
_cell.angle_alpha   90.00
_cell.angle_beta   90.00
_cell.angle_gamma   90.00
#
_symmetry.space_group_name_H-M   'P 1'
#
loop_
_entity.id
_entity.type
_entity.pdbx_description
1 polymer ?
#
loop_
_entity_poly.entity_id
_entity_poly.type
_entity_poly.pdbx_seq_one_letter_code
_entity_poly.pdbx_strand_id
1 'polypeptide(L)' 'MFKLDHRDGPWPLIDLIDVDAGSIATIAPGRGGLVTRWCARHHEVLYLDEATFLDADKNVRGGIPV' A
#
# COMPACT_ATOMS: atom_id res chain seq x y z
N MET A 1 18.47 -6.38 -1.94
CA MET A 1 17.72 -7.65 -2.03
C MET A 1 16.25 -7.30 -2.09
N PHE A 2 15.49 -7.90 -3.00
CA PHE A 2 14.04 -7.68 -3.09
C PHE A 2 13.25 -8.81 -2.41
N LYS A 3 12.12 -8.47 -1.78
CA LYS A 3 11.19 -9.42 -1.16
C LYS A 3 9.75 -9.05 -1.48
N LEU A 4 8.89 -10.07 -1.42
CA LEU A 4 7.45 -9.92 -1.39
C LEU A 4 6.92 -10.48 -0.07
N ASP A 5 6.09 -9.72 0.62
CA ASP A 5 5.27 -10.21 1.72
C ASP A 5 3.79 -10.03 1.38
N HIS A 6 2.97 -10.98 1.82
CA HIS A 6 1.51 -10.96 1.66
C HIS A 6 0.86 -10.74 3.02
N ARG A 7 -0.12 -9.83 3.08
CA ARG A 7 -0.90 -9.59 4.30
C ARG A 7 -2.37 -9.84 4.05
N ASP A 8 -2.95 -10.67 4.91
CA ASP A 8 -4.38 -10.93 4.93
C ASP A 8 -5.15 -9.74 5.52
N GLY A 9 -6.43 -9.66 5.19
CA GLY A 9 -7.32 -8.60 5.65
C GLY A 9 -8.55 -8.45 4.75
N PRO A 10 -9.38 -7.41 4.99
CA PRO A 10 -10.52 -7.10 4.13
C PRO A 10 -10.11 -6.88 2.68
N TRP A 11 -8.94 -6.28 2.50
CA TRP A 11 -8.24 -6.16 1.23
C TRP A 11 -6.89 -6.86 1.39
N PRO A 12 -6.65 -7.99 0.72
CA PRO A 12 -5.32 -8.59 0.69
C PRO A 12 -4.29 -7.59 0.17
N LEU A 13 -3.18 -7.46 0.88
CA LEU A 13 -2.10 -6.54 0.54
C LEU A 13 -0.85 -7.29 0.12
N ILE A 14 -0.08 -6.67 -0.77
CA ILE A 14 1.23 -7.14 -1.19
C ILE A 14 2.24 -6.04 -0.89
N ASP A 15 3.26 -6.37 -0.12
CA ASP A 15 4.39 -5.50 0.17
C ASP A 15 5.55 -5.83 -0.76
N LEU A 16 5.96 -4.85 -1.57
CA LEU A 16 7.15 -4.89 -2.41
C LEU A 16 8.29 -4.23 -1.64
N ILE A 17 9.29 -5.01 -1.25
CA ILE A 17 10.33 -4.56 -0.31
C ILE A 17 11.68 -4.55 -1.02
N ASP A 18 12.37 -3.41 -0.99
CA ASP A 18 13.80 -3.31 -1.25
C ASP A 18 14.54 -3.17 0.09
N VAL A 19 15.16 -4.27 0.51
CA VAL A 19 15.86 -4.38 1.79
C VAL A 19 17.07 -3.45 1.84
N ASP A 20 17.80 -3.30 0.73
CA ASP A 20 19.07 -2.56 0.71
C ASP A 20 18.79 -1.06 0.69
N ALA A 21 17.74 -0.64 -0.02
CA ALA A 21 17.28 0.74 -0.04
C ALA A 21 16.43 1.12 1.18
N GLY A 22 16.09 0.17 2.06
CA GLY A 22 15.19 0.42 3.19
C GLY A 22 13.83 0.95 2.75
N SER A 23 13.33 0.44 1.64
CA SER A 23 12.14 0.97 0.96
C SER A 23 11.06 -0.09 0.80
N ILE A 24 9.80 0.33 0.85
CA ILE A 24 8.64 -0.54 0.74
C ILE A 24 7.50 0.18 0.02
N ALA A 25 6.84 -0.52 -0.89
CA ALA A 25 5.56 -0.10 -1.45
C ALA A 25 4.50 -1.17 -1.16
N THR A 26 3.31 -0.76 -0.71
CA THR A 26 2.19 -1.67 -0.47
C THR A 26 1.13 -1.46 -1.53
N ILE A 27 0.64 -2.57 -2.09
CA ILE A 27 -0.43 -2.58 -3.09
C ILE A 27 -1.63 -3.33 -2.52
N ALA A 28 -2.83 -2.83 -2.79
CA ALA A 28 -4.12 -3.49 -2.56
C ALA A 28 -4.74 -3.91 -3.90
N PRO A 29 -4.43 -5.11 -4.45
CA PRO A 29 -4.91 -5.51 -5.77
C PRO A 29 -6.44 -5.53 -5.86
N GLY A 30 -7.12 -6.03 -4.83
CA GLY A 30 -8.58 -6.10 -4.74
C GLY A 30 -9.27 -4.74 -4.63
N ARG A 31 -8.51 -3.66 -4.43
CA ARG A 31 -9.02 -2.28 -4.38
C ARG A 31 -8.57 -1.46 -5.60
N GLY A 32 -8.71 -2.05 -6.79
CA GLY A 32 -8.40 -1.38 -8.07
C GLY A 32 -6.90 -1.27 -8.38
N GLY A 33 -6.06 -2.12 -7.80
CA GLY A 33 -4.60 -2.02 -7.95
C GLY A 33 -3.97 -0.83 -7.24
N LEU A 34 -4.66 -0.26 -6.25
CA LEU A 34 -4.24 0.91 -5.48
C LEU A 34 -2.89 0.68 -4.77
N VAL A 35 -1.96 1.62 -4.91
CA VAL A 35 -0.82 1.74 -3.99
C VAL A 35 -1.29 2.43 -2.72
N THR A 36 -1.25 1.74 -1.59
CA THR A 36 -1.75 2.25 -0.29
C THR A 36 -0.65 2.87 0.56
N ARG A 37 0.60 2.45 0.35
CA ARG A 37 1.75 2.90 1.12
C ARG A 37 3.00 3.01 0.24
N TRP A 38 3.83 4.00 0.51
CA TRP A 38 5.19 4.03 -0.02
C TRP A 38 6.11 4.71 0.98
N CYS A 39 7.12 3.96 1.41
CA CYS A 39 8.18 4.41 2.28
C CYS A 39 9.50 4.33 1.50
N ALA A 40 10.16 5.46 1.32
CA ALA A 40 11.43 5.57 0.60
C ALA A 40 12.55 5.85 1.60
N ARG A 41 13.55 4.97 1.67
CA ARG A 41 14.68 5.09 2.61
C ARG A 41 14.21 5.34 4.05
N HIS A 42 13.22 4.58 4.50
CA HIS A 42 12.57 4.70 5.82
C HIS A 42 11.72 5.97 6.05
N HIS A 43 11.45 6.78 5.03
CA HIS A 43 10.56 7.93 5.13
C HIS A 43 9.23 7.64 4.43
N GLU A 44 8.13 7.77 5.17
CA GLU A 44 6.79 7.63 4.62
C GLU A 44 6.49 8.81 3.68
N VAL A 45 6.04 8.51 2.45
CA VAL A 45 5.86 9.49 1.38
C VAL A 45 4.38 9.74 1.09
N LEU A 46 3.55 8.71 1.21
CA LEU A 46 2.13 8.79 0.87
C LEU A 46 1.28 9.01 2.11
N TYR A 47 0.22 9.80 1.92
CA TYR A 47 -0.90 9.88 2.83
C TYR A 47 -1.94 8.81 2.45
N LEU A 48 -2.61 8.22 3.42
CA LEU A 48 -3.78 7.36 3.22
C LEU A 48 -4.80 7.61 4.32
N ASP A 49 -6.06 7.81 3.94
CA ASP A 49 -7.19 7.79 4.87
C ASP A 49 -7.71 6.35 5.00
N GLU A 50 -7.35 5.70 6.11
CA GLU A 50 -7.74 4.31 6.41
C GLU A 50 -9.26 4.09 6.42
N ALA A 51 -10.05 5.08 6.86
CA ALA A 51 -11.50 4.94 6.93
C ALA A 51 -12.12 4.87 5.54
N THR A 52 -11.57 5.61 4.57
CA THR A 52 -12.03 5.52 3.16
C THR A 52 -11.47 4.31 2.43
N PHE A 53 -10.31 3.80 2.85
CA PHE A 53 -9.72 2.59 2.27
C PHE A 53 -10.51 1.33 2.66
N LEU A 54 -10.90 1.21 3.93
CA LEU A 54 -11.62 0.04 4.44
C LEU A 54 -13.07 -0.05 3.94
N ASP A 55 -13.68 1.08 3.60
CA ASP A 55 -15.04 1.15 3.11
C ASP A 55 -15.11 0.86 1.60
N ALA A 56 -15.78 -0.23 1.22
CA ALA A 56 -15.91 -0.65 -0.17
C ALA A 56 -16.73 0.31 -1.03
N ASP A 57 -17.64 1.08 -0.41
CA ASP A 57 -18.57 1.96 -1.11
C ASP A 57 -18.04 3.40 -1.27
N LYS A 58 -16.87 3.70 -0.69
CA LYS A 58 -16.24 5.03 -0.77
C LYS A 58 -15.15 5.11 -1.82
N ASN A 59 -14.90 6.33 -2.31
CA ASN A 59 -13.66 6.63 -3.01
C ASN A 59 -12.52 6.74 -1.99
N VAL A 60 -11.40 6.09 -2.28
CA VAL A 60 -10.22 6.12 -1.40
C VAL A 60 -9.55 7.49 -1.47
N ARG A 61 -9.23 8.07 -0.32
CA ARG A 61 -8.47 9.32 -0.22
C ARG A 61 -7.02 9.01 0.15
N GLY A 62 -6.10 9.39 -0.72
CA GLY A 62 -4.67 9.10 -0.57
C GLY A 62 -4.23 7.86 -1.33
N GLY A 63 -2.98 7.46 -1.13
CA GLY A 63 -2.30 6.46 -1.95
C GLY A 63 -2.12 6.94 -3.40
N ILE A 64 -2.15 5.99 -4.34
CA ILE A 64 -2.13 6.25 -5.78
C ILE A 64 -3.30 5.48 -6.43
N PRO A 65 -4.53 6.03 -6.40
CA PRO A 65 -5.67 5.45 -7.12
C PRO A 65 -5.46 5.51 -8.64
N VAL A 66 -6.05 4.57 -9.37
CA VAL A 66 -6.10 4.53 -10.84
C VAL A 66 -7.43 5.10 -11.33
#